data_AF-A0A6S6SIG1-F1
#
_entry.id   AF-A0A6S6SIG1-F1
#
_cell.length_a   1.000
_cell.length_b   1.000
_cell.length_c   1.000
_cell.angle_alpha   90.00
_cell.angle_beta   90.00
_cell.angle_gamma   90.00
#
_symmetry.space_group_name_H-M   'P 1'
#
loop_
_entity.id
_entity.type
_entity.pdbx_description
1 polymer ?
#
loop_
_entity_poly.entity_id
_entity_poly.type
_entity_poly.pdbx_seq_one_letter_code
_entity_poly.pdbx_strand_id
1 'polypeptide(L)'
;MDFQFTAETVLLIIAGIILGGLISYIKAFLTIRRHKKELKEYKDHLDRQMKITNAGNSTLVKELDALKKEAENLRVSVQTLNQKPGRAELRLLNIYDAALRKMMSQAPGFSTAWEQSLQDAEREYEAKESGLKSIVSKVFGSGSGVANDSNNIQQIEHK
;
A
#
# COMPACT_ATOMS: atom_id res chain seq x y z
N MET A 1 76.54 31.77 55.27
CA MET A 1 76.08 32.66 54.19
C MET A 1 75.03 33.57 54.81
N ASP A 2 75.45 34.74 55.28
CA ASP A 2 74.54 35.70 55.88
C ASP A 2 73.70 36.31 54.77
N PHE A 3 72.42 35.95 54.71
CA PHE A 3 71.47 36.57 53.80
C PHE A 3 71.27 38.01 54.28
N GLN A 4 72.02 38.95 53.71
CA GLN A 4 71.78 40.36 53.96
C GLN A 4 70.42 40.71 53.36
N PHE A 5 69.43 40.91 54.24
CA PHE A 5 68.09 41.38 53.88
C PHE A 5 68.15 42.85 53.46
N THR A 6 68.73 43.12 52.30
CA THR A 6 68.68 44.44 51.65
C THR A 6 67.33 44.58 50.94
N ALA A 7 66.76 45.78 50.92
CA ALA A 7 65.45 46.06 50.33
C ALA A 7 65.33 45.59 48.86
N GLU A 8 66.44 45.62 48.12
CA GLU A 8 66.52 45.15 46.72
C GLU A 8 66.23 43.66 46.59
N THR A 9 66.75 42.81 47.48
CA THR A 9 66.51 41.36 47.44
C THR A 9 65.05 41.01 47.73
N VAL A 10 64.40 41.73 48.64
CA VAL A 10 62.98 41.55 48.97
C VAL A 10 62.09 41.94 47.78
N LEU A 11 62.41 43.04 47.08
CA LEU A 11 61.68 43.45 45.87
C LEU A 11 61.81 42.45 44.72
N LEU A 12 62.98 41.86 44.52
CA LEU A 12 63.18 40.83 43.49
C LEU A 12 62.38 39.55 43.77
N ILE A 13 62.26 39.13 45.03
CA ILE A 13 61.46 37.98 45.42
C ILE A 13 59.97 38.25 45.17
N ILE A 14 59.47 39.43 45.56
CA ILE A 14 58.08 39.83 45.32
C ILE A 14 57.79 39.89 43.83
N ALA A 15 58.69 40.48 43.03
CA ALA A 15 58.56 40.52 41.58
C ALA A 15 58.51 39.10 40.96
N GLY A 16 59.34 38.18 41.45
CA GLY A 16 59.34 36.77 41.03
C GLY A 16 58.03 36.05 41.33
N ILE A 17 57.43 36.29 42.50
CA ILE A 17 56.13 35.73 42.88
C ILE A 17 55.02 36.28 41.98
N ILE A 18 55.03 37.57 41.69
CA ILE A 18 54.05 38.22 40.81
C ILE A 18 54.16 37.67 39.39
N LEU A 19 55.38 37.57 38.85
CA LEU A 19 55.61 37.01 37.51
C LEU A 19 55.23 35.51 37.44
N GLY A 20 55.58 34.72 38.45
CA GLY A 20 55.20 33.31 38.54
C GLY A 20 53.69 33.12 38.61
N GLY A 21 53.00 33.95 39.41
CA GLY A 21 51.55 33.97 39.50
C GLY A 21 50.89 34.34 38.17
N LEU A 22 51.43 35.33 37.46
CA LEU A 22 50.91 35.77 36.16
C LEU A 22 51.06 34.67 35.09
N ILE A 23 52.22 34.02 35.02
CA ILE A 23 52.47 32.92 34.06
C ILE A 23 51.58 31.71 34.38
N SER A 24 51.40 31.39 35.66
CA SER A 24 50.50 30.32 36.10
C SER A 24 49.04 30.61 35.72
N TYR A 25 48.59 31.85 35.92
CA TYR A 25 47.24 32.29 35.55
C TYR A 25 46.99 32.19 34.05
N ILE A 26 47.94 32.64 33.22
CA ILE A 26 47.83 32.55 31.76
C ILE A 26 47.74 31.09 31.30
N LYS A 27 48.57 30.20 31.85
CA LYS A 27 48.52 28.75 31.57
C LYS A 27 47.18 28.14 31.96
N ALA A 28 46.69 28.43 33.16
CA ALA A 28 45.40 27.94 33.65
C ALA A 28 44.25 28.39 32.73
N PHE A 29 44.27 29.65 32.31
CA PHE A 29 43.26 30.21 31.42
C PHE A 29 43.26 29.54 30.03
N LEU A 30 44.43 29.28 29.45
CA LEU A 30 44.57 28.54 28.18
C LEU A 30 44.02 27.11 28.30
N THR A 31 44.31 26.42 29.40
CA THR A 31 43.83 25.06 29.67
C THR A 31 42.31 25.02 29.82
N ILE A 32 41.72 25.93 30.60
CA ILE A 32 40.27 26.05 30.73
C ILE A 32 39.61 26.31 29.36
N ARG A 33 40.21 27.17 28.53
CA ARG A 33 39.67 27.45 27.19
C ARG A 33 39.69 26.22 26.29
N ARG A 34 40.74 25.39 26.36
CA ARG A 34 40.84 24.12 25.62
C ARG A 34 39.75 23.14 26.05
N HIS A 35 39.60 22.88 27.34
CA HIS A 35 38.57 21.96 27.83
C HIS A 35 37.15 22.45 27.55
N LYS A 36 36.89 23.76 27.60
CA LYS A 36 35.60 24.33 27.17
C LYS A 36 35.33 24.11 25.68
N LYS A 37 36.37 24.18 24.83
CA LYS A 37 36.25 23.90 23.40
C LYS A 37 35.94 22.42 23.15
N GLU A 38 36.68 21.52 23.80
CA GLU A 38 36.46 20.08 23.71
C GLU A 38 35.05 19.69 24.20
N LEU A 39 34.60 20.23 25.34
CA LEU A 39 33.23 20.02 25.83
C LEU A 39 32.16 20.53 24.86
N LYS A 40 32.41 21.67 24.21
CA LYS A 40 31.48 22.21 23.20
C LYS A 40 31.41 21.28 21.99
N GLU A 41 32.56 20.80 21.52
CA GLU A 41 32.68 19.91 20.38
C GLU A 41 32.01 18.54 20.67
N TYR A 42 32.20 17.98 21.86
CA TYR A 42 31.49 16.77 22.27
C TYR A 42 29.97 16.95 22.35
N LYS A 43 29.51 18.09 22.88
CA LYS A 43 28.08 18.41 22.90
C LYS A 43 27.49 18.56 21.51
N ASP A 44 28.22 19.20 20.60
CA ASP A 44 27.80 19.38 19.20
C ASP A 44 27.75 18.04 18.45
N HIS A 45 28.75 17.18 18.66
CA HIS A 45 28.75 15.82 18.13
C HIS A 45 27.56 14.99 18.64
N LEU A 46 27.23 15.09 19.93
CA LEU A 46 26.09 14.39 20.50
C LEU A 46 24.77 14.91 19.96
N ASP A 47 24.59 16.23 19.88
CA ASP A 47 23.38 16.84 19.31
C ASP A 47 23.20 16.45 17.84
N ARG A 48 24.29 16.42 17.07
CA ARG A 48 24.26 15.94 15.68
C ARG A 48 23.89 14.47 15.59
N GLN A 49 24.46 13.60 16.43
CA GLN A 49 24.09 12.19 16.47
C GLN A 49 22.63 12.00 16.86
N MET A 50 22.14 12.70 17.89
CA MET A 50 20.74 12.63 18.30
C MET A 50 19.81 13.12 17.19
N LYS A 51 20.15 14.21 16.50
CA LYS A 51 19.38 14.69 15.35
C LYS A 51 19.36 13.68 14.21
N ILE A 52 20.49 13.07 13.88
CA ILE A 52 20.57 12.02 12.84
C ILE A 52 19.76 10.80 13.23
N THR A 53 19.91 10.31 14.47
CA THR A 53 19.17 9.15 14.97
C THR A 53 17.67 9.43 15.05
N ASN A 54 17.24 10.60 15.52
CA ASN A 54 15.83 10.98 15.54
C ASN A 54 15.27 11.16 14.13
N ALA A 55 16.02 11.78 13.22
CA ALA A 55 15.61 11.90 11.82
C ALA A 55 15.45 10.52 11.18
N GLY A 56 16.44 9.63 11.31
CA GLY A 56 16.39 8.26 10.79
C GLY A 56 15.29 7.41 11.44
N ASN A 57 15.09 7.55 12.74
CA ASN A 57 14.00 6.85 13.43
C ASN A 57 12.64 7.36 12.94
N SER A 58 12.48 8.68 12.73
CA SER A 58 11.23 9.24 12.22
C SER A 58 10.92 8.80 10.79
N THR A 59 11.94 8.59 9.93
CA THR A 59 11.74 8.05 8.59
C THR A 59 11.35 6.58 8.64
N LEU A 60 12.00 5.79 9.50
CA LEU A 60 11.63 4.37 9.70
C LEU A 60 10.20 4.21 10.22
N VAL A 61 9.77 5.05 11.18
CA VAL A 61 8.38 5.05 11.67
C VAL A 61 7.40 5.40 10.55
N LYS A 62 7.70 6.43 9.74
CA LYS A 62 6.87 6.80 8.59
C LYS A 62 6.78 5.69 7.54
N GLU A 63 7.88 5.02 7.24
CA GLU A 63 7.92 3.89 6.32
C GLU A 63 7.11 2.71 6.85
N LEU A 64 7.20 2.40 8.15
CA LEU A 64 6.36 1.38 8.77
C LEU A 64 4.87 1.71 8.71
N ASP A 65 4.50 2.96 8.97
CA ASP A 65 3.09 3.39 8.88
C ASP A 65 2.58 3.37 7.43
N ALA A 66 3.43 3.75 6.46
CA ALA A 66 3.12 3.62 5.04
C ALA A 66 2.91 2.17 4.64
N LEU A 67 3.83 1.27 5.02
CA LEU A 67 3.71 -0.17 4.74
C LEU A 67 2.46 -0.79 5.37
N LYS A 68 2.14 -0.45 6.62
CA LYS A 68 0.90 -0.90 7.27
C LYS A 68 -0.34 -0.45 6.52
N LYS A 69 -0.35 0.79 6.04
CA LYS A 69 -1.46 1.35 5.26
C LYS A 69 -1.59 0.65 3.90
N GLU A 70 -0.47 0.40 3.22
CA GLU A 70 -0.46 -0.37 1.97
C GLU A 70 -0.93 -1.81 2.17
N ALA A 71 -0.51 -2.46 3.25
CA ALA A 71 -0.94 -3.82 3.60
C ALA A 71 -2.46 -3.89 3.82
N GLU A 72 -3.05 -2.95 4.57
CA GLU A 72 -4.51 -2.92 4.76
C GLU A 72 -5.24 -2.56 3.47
N ASN A 73 -4.73 -1.60 2.68
CA ASN A 73 -5.29 -1.28 1.36
C ASN A 73 -5.27 -2.50 0.43
N LEU A 74 -4.19 -3.27 0.42
CA LEU A 74 -4.08 -4.48 -0.38
C LEU A 74 -5.03 -5.56 0.13
N ARG A 75 -5.16 -5.74 1.45
CA ARG A 75 -6.09 -6.68 2.07
C ARG A 75 -7.54 -6.37 1.67
N VAL A 76 -7.95 -5.10 1.81
CA VAL A 76 -9.26 -4.64 1.37
C VAL A 76 -9.42 -4.81 -0.13
N SER A 77 -8.41 -4.47 -0.94
CA SER A 77 -8.45 -4.65 -2.39
C SER A 77 -8.64 -6.13 -2.78
N VAL A 78 -7.91 -7.05 -2.15
CA VAL A 78 -8.06 -8.50 -2.39
C VAL A 78 -9.45 -8.99 -1.98
N GLN A 79 -9.99 -8.49 -0.87
CA GLN A 79 -11.36 -8.81 -0.46
C GLN A 79 -12.38 -8.28 -1.47
N THR A 80 -12.23 -7.04 -1.92
CA THR A 80 -13.09 -6.43 -2.95
C THR A 80 -12.96 -7.14 -4.30
N LEU A 81 -11.76 -7.57 -4.71
CA LEU A 81 -11.54 -8.36 -5.92
C LEU A 81 -12.22 -9.74 -5.81
N ASN A 82 -12.25 -10.34 -4.62
CA ASN A 82 -13.00 -11.57 -4.36
C ASN A 82 -14.52 -11.38 -4.37
N GLN A 83 -15.00 -10.16 -4.09
CA GLN A 83 -16.40 -9.78 -4.17
C GLN A 83 -16.85 -9.38 -5.58
N LYS A 84 -15.93 -9.28 -6.56
CA LYS A 84 -16.33 -9.08 -7.97
C LYS A 84 -17.23 -10.25 -8.39
N PRO A 85 -18.46 -9.98 -8.86
CA PRO A 85 -19.51 -10.99 -9.04
C PRO A 85 -19.07 -12.18 -9.90
N GLY A 86 -18.23 -11.95 -10.93
CA GLY A 86 -17.73 -13.04 -11.78
C GLY A 86 -16.80 -14.07 -11.10
N ARG A 87 -16.03 -13.72 -10.04
CA ARG A 87 -15.21 -14.72 -9.33
C ARG A 87 -16.00 -15.48 -8.27
N ALA A 88 -17.03 -14.85 -7.69
CA ALA A 88 -17.93 -15.52 -6.77
C ALA A 88 -18.78 -16.57 -7.52
N GLU A 89 -19.30 -16.21 -8.69
CA GLU A 89 -20.01 -17.13 -9.59
C GLU A 89 -19.12 -18.28 -10.06
N LEU A 90 -17.88 -18.00 -10.48
CA LEU A 90 -16.94 -19.05 -10.89
C LEU A 90 -16.56 -19.98 -9.73
N ARG A 91 -16.40 -19.44 -8.51
CA ARG A 91 -16.18 -20.25 -7.31
C ARG A 91 -17.38 -21.15 -7.04
N LEU A 92 -18.59 -20.61 -7.14
CA LEU A 92 -19.83 -21.35 -6.94
C LEU A 92 -19.99 -22.47 -7.98
N LEU A 93 -19.70 -22.18 -9.26
CA LEU A 93 -19.70 -23.15 -10.35
C LEU A 93 -18.73 -24.31 -10.06
N ASN A 94 -17.51 -24.02 -9.63
CA ASN A 94 -16.52 -25.04 -9.27
C ASN A 94 -16.97 -25.90 -8.08
N ILE A 95 -17.61 -25.29 -7.08
CA ILE A 95 -18.16 -26.02 -5.93
C ILE A 95 -19.29 -26.96 -6.38
N TYR A 96 -20.18 -26.49 -7.26
CA TYR A 96 -21.24 -27.32 -7.84
C TYR A 96 -20.68 -28.48 -8.66
N ASP A 97 -19.68 -28.25 -9.54
CA ASP A 97 -19.05 -29.32 -10.31
C ASP A 97 -18.39 -30.38 -9.39
N ALA A 98 -17.67 -29.94 -8.35
CA ALA A 98 -17.07 -30.86 -7.39
C ALA A 98 -18.13 -31.65 -6.59
N ALA A 99 -19.23 -31.02 -6.20
CA ALA A 99 -20.34 -31.67 -5.51
C ALA A 99 -21.03 -32.70 -6.42
N LEU A 100 -21.27 -32.36 -7.70
CA LEU A 100 -21.86 -33.26 -8.68
C LEU A 100 -20.99 -34.49 -8.93
N ARG A 101 -19.68 -34.31 -9.11
CA ARG A 101 -18.72 -35.43 -9.25
C ARG A 101 -18.75 -36.36 -8.04
N LYS A 102 -18.90 -35.79 -6.84
CA LYS A 102 -19.00 -36.58 -5.59
C LYS A 102 -20.34 -37.29 -5.47
N MET A 103 -21.44 -36.70 -5.92
CA MET A 103 -22.74 -37.37 -5.95
C MET A 103 -22.77 -38.51 -6.97
N MET A 104 -22.18 -38.32 -8.15
CA MET A 104 -22.04 -39.37 -9.16
C MET A 104 -21.22 -40.57 -8.67
N SER A 105 -20.21 -40.35 -7.82
CA SER A 105 -19.44 -41.46 -7.24
C SER A 105 -20.14 -42.17 -6.09
N GLN A 106 -21.09 -41.50 -5.42
CA GLN A 106 -21.79 -42.05 -4.24
C GLN A 106 -23.12 -42.72 -4.57
N ALA A 107 -23.79 -42.36 -5.66
CA ALA A 107 -25.12 -42.84 -5.99
C ALA A 107 -25.18 -43.51 -7.38
N PRO A 108 -25.41 -44.84 -7.48
CA PRO A 108 -25.61 -45.51 -8.76
C PRO A 108 -26.91 -45.00 -9.43
N GLY A 109 -26.82 -44.65 -10.72
CA GLY A 109 -27.95 -44.10 -11.51
C GLY A 109 -28.17 -42.58 -11.36
N PHE A 110 -27.39 -41.90 -10.52
CA PHE A 110 -27.48 -40.43 -10.39
C PHE A 110 -27.07 -39.72 -11.68
N SER A 111 -26.03 -40.19 -12.37
CA SER A 111 -25.55 -39.56 -13.61
C SER A 111 -26.62 -39.51 -14.70
N THR A 112 -27.38 -40.59 -14.88
CA THR A 112 -28.45 -40.66 -15.90
C THR A 112 -29.65 -39.78 -15.54
N ALA A 113 -30.05 -39.76 -14.27
CA ALA A 113 -31.14 -38.90 -13.81
C ALA A 113 -30.75 -37.40 -13.88
N TRP A 114 -29.49 -37.08 -13.56
CA TRP A 114 -28.96 -35.73 -13.68
C TRP A 114 -28.92 -35.26 -15.14
N GLU A 115 -28.42 -36.08 -16.06
CA GLU A 115 -28.33 -35.73 -17.48
C GLU A 115 -29.71 -35.52 -18.12
N GLN A 116 -30.70 -36.35 -17.75
CA GLN A 116 -32.09 -36.15 -18.17
C GLN A 116 -32.66 -34.84 -17.61
N SER A 117 -32.45 -34.56 -16.31
CA SER A 117 -32.91 -33.32 -15.70
C SER A 117 -32.23 -32.08 -16.27
N LEU A 118 -30.97 -32.18 -16.71
CA LEU A 118 -30.23 -31.11 -17.36
C LEU A 118 -30.83 -30.81 -18.74
N GLN A 119 -31.10 -31.85 -19.52
CA GLN A 119 -31.72 -31.72 -20.84
C GLN A 119 -33.14 -31.13 -20.75
N ASP A 120 -33.93 -31.55 -19.76
CA ASP A 120 -35.27 -30.99 -19.54
C ASP A 120 -35.20 -29.52 -19.10
N ALA A 121 -34.23 -29.15 -18.25
CA ALA A 121 -34.02 -27.77 -17.83
C ALA A 121 -33.55 -26.87 -18.99
N GLU A 122 -32.69 -27.35 -19.88
CA GLU A 122 -32.24 -26.63 -21.08
C GLU A 122 -33.42 -26.35 -22.01
N ARG A 123 -34.24 -27.37 -22.27
CA ARG A 123 -35.48 -27.22 -23.07
C ARG A 123 -36.45 -26.22 -22.46
N GLU A 124 -36.65 -26.25 -21.14
CA GLU A 124 -37.49 -25.27 -20.47
C GLU A 124 -36.94 -23.84 -20.56
N TYR A 125 -35.62 -23.68 -20.50
CA TYR A 125 -34.97 -22.37 -20.61
C TYR A 125 -35.12 -21.81 -22.04
N GLU A 126 -34.86 -22.62 -23.06
CA GLU A 126 -35.10 -22.27 -24.46
C GLU A 126 -36.57 -21.94 -24.75
N ALA A 127 -37.51 -22.69 -24.16
CA ALA A 127 -38.93 -22.43 -24.26
C ALA A 127 -39.33 -21.10 -23.60
N LYS A 128 -38.71 -20.74 -22.46
CA LYS A 128 -38.93 -19.44 -21.78
C LYS A 128 -38.33 -18.29 -22.60
N GLU A 129 -37.16 -18.46 -23.21
CA GLU A 129 -36.55 -17.41 -24.03
C GLU A 129 -37.28 -17.20 -25.37
N SER A 130 -37.74 -18.28 -26.02
CA SER A 130 -38.56 -18.21 -27.23
C SER A 130 -39.98 -17.70 -26.96
N GLY A 131 -40.57 -18.05 -25.81
CA GLY A 131 -41.85 -17.53 -25.34
C GLY A 131 -41.83 -16.00 -25.17
N LEU A 132 -40.78 -15.47 -24.54
CA LEU A 132 -40.57 -14.02 -24.40
C LEU A 132 -40.36 -13.34 -25.76
N LYS A 133 -39.59 -13.95 -26.68
CA LYS A 133 -39.41 -13.45 -28.06
C LYS A 133 -40.73 -13.39 -28.83
N SER A 134 -41.62 -14.39 -28.66
CA SER A 134 -42.93 -14.43 -29.32
C SER A 134 -43.93 -13.40 -28.79
N ILE A 135 -43.85 -13.06 -27.50
CA ILE A 135 -44.69 -12.01 -26.90
C ILE A 135 -44.23 -10.64 -27.38
N VAL A 136 -42.92 -10.40 -27.39
CA VAL A 136 -42.33 -9.16 -27.93
C VAL A 136 -42.68 -9.00 -29.41
N SER A 137 -42.52 -10.04 -30.25
CA SER A 137 -42.87 -9.95 -31.67
C SER A 137 -44.36 -9.79 -31.93
N LYS A 138 -45.25 -10.28 -31.05
CA LYS A 138 -46.70 -10.08 -31.18
C LYS A 138 -47.15 -8.68 -30.76
N VAL A 139 -46.48 -8.08 -29.79
CA VAL A 139 -46.76 -6.71 -29.30
C VAL A 139 -46.16 -5.64 -30.23
N PHE A 140 -45.02 -5.92 -30.87
CA PHE A 140 -44.40 -5.01 -31.85
C PHE A 140 -44.74 -5.31 -33.32
N GLY A 141 -45.19 -6.53 -33.64
CA GLY A 141 -45.46 -6.99 -35.01
C GLY A 141 -46.92 -6.95 -35.44
N SER A 142 -47.86 -6.55 -34.58
CA SER A 142 -49.27 -6.32 -34.96
C SER A 142 -49.60 -4.83 -35.17
N GLY A 143 -48.59 -3.97 -35.23
CA GLY A 143 -48.73 -2.51 -35.37
C GLY A 143 -48.23 -1.92 -36.70
N SER A 144 -47.78 -2.74 -37.66
CA SER A 144 -47.26 -2.26 -38.93
C SER A 144 -47.75 -3.12 -40.09
N GLY A 145 -48.96 -2.78 -40.55
CA GLY A 145 -49.29 -2.96 -41.96
C GLY A 145 -48.37 -2.06 -42.80
N VAL A 146 -47.19 -2.55 -43.13
CA VAL A 146 -46.42 -2.10 -44.28
C VAL A 146 -46.05 -3.36 -45.03
N ALA A 147 -46.95 -3.74 -45.94
CA ALA A 147 -46.64 -4.66 -47.02
C ALA A 147 -45.47 -4.05 -47.80
N ASN A 148 -44.27 -4.60 -47.63
CA ASN A 148 -43.15 -4.34 -48.52
C ASN A 148 -43.36 -5.22 -49.76
N ASP A 149 -44.23 -4.74 -50.66
CA ASP A 149 -44.41 -5.29 -51.99
C ASP A 149 -43.31 -4.71 -52.91
N SER A 150 -42.09 -5.24 -52.77
CA SER A 150 -40.92 -4.81 -53.55
C SER A 150 -40.59 -5.73 -54.72
N ASN A 151 -41.56 -6.50 -55.24
CA ASN A 151 -41.35 -7.45 -56.35
C ASN A 151 -42.15 -7.15 -57.64
N ASN A 152 -42.78 -5.97 -57.79
CA ASN A 152 -43.59 -5.67 -58.99
C ASN A 152 -43.27 -4.34 -59.71
N ILE A 153 -42.09 -3.75 -59.49
CA ILE A 153 -41.62 -2.58 -60.27
C ILE A 153 -40.45 -3.01 -61.16
N GLN A 154 -40.69 -3.96 -62.06
CA GLN A 154 -39.83 -4.22 -63.24
C GLN A 154 -40.63 -4.59 -64.50
N GLN A 155 -41.96 -4.43 -64.54
CA GLN A 155 -42.77 -4.82 -65.71
C GLN A 155 -43.49 -3.68 -66.44
N ILE A 156 -43.25 -2.41 -66.11
CA ILE A 156 -43.91 -1.28 -66.82
C ILE A 156 -42.91 -0.17 -67.16
N GLU A 157 -41.87 -0.49 -67.90
CA GLU A 157 -41.21 0.47 -68.79
C GLU A 157 -40.63 -0.33 -69.98
N HIS A 158 -40.89 0.11 -71.21
CA HIS A 158 -40.71 -0.59 -72.49
C HIS A 158 -41.91 -1.40 -73.01
N LYS A 159 -43.01 -0.67 -73.23
CA LYS A 159 -43.67 -0.72 -74.54
C LYS A 159 -43.09 0.39 -75.42
#